data_AF-A0A920L023-F1
#
_entry.id   AF-A0A920L023-F1
#
_cell.length_a   1.000
_cell.length_b   1.000
_cell.length_c   1.000
_cell.angle_alpha   90.00
_cell.angle_beta   90.00
_cell.angle_gamma   90.00
#
_symmetry.space_group_name_H-M   'P 1'
#
loop_
_entity.id
_entity.type
_entity.pdbx_description
1 polymer ?
#
loop_
_entity_poly.entity_id
_entity_poly.type
_entity_poly.pdbx_seq_one_letter_code
_entity_poly.pdbx_strand_id
1 'polypeptide(L)'
;MGTSEALSEYLVKNTAVLESVIAPEFWKSWPNKKYLAHELEAKLLAETDYEAKLDLARHWCKEWQFRIGVHFLRSKEDAIGAGAQYAELAEVTLSVLWKEVLVEFAKKYGS
;
A
#
# COMPACT_ATOMS: atom_id res chain seq x y z
N MET A 1 22.41 -2.19 -19.52
CA MET A 1 22.80 -1.62 -18.22
C MET A 1 21.80 -0.52 -17.92
N GLY A 2 20.94 -0.64 -16.90
CA GLY A 2 19.94 0.41 -16.64
C GLY A 2 18.77 0.03 -15.73
N THR A 3 18.41 -1.26 -15.62
CA THR A 3 17.36 -1.70 -14.69
C THR A 3 17.86 -1.89 -13.26
N SER A 4 19.18 -2.11 -13.09
CA SER A 4 19.79 -2.33 -11.78
C SER A 4 19.99 -1.05 -10.96
N GLU A 5 20.21 0.11 -11.59
CA GLU A 5 20.47 1.37 -10.88
C GLU A 5 19.19 1.92 -10.24
N ALA A 6 18.12 2.05 -11.04
CA ALA A 6 16.83 2.57 -10.56
C ALA A 6 16.18 1.67 -9.51
N LEU A 7 16.36 0.35 -9.65
CA LEU A 7 15.91 -0.62 -8.65
C LEU A 7 16.75 -0.53 -7.38
N SER A 8 18.08 -0.42 -7.49
CA SER A 8 18.96 -0.24 -6.33
C SER A 8 18.71 1.06 -5.58
N GLU A 9 18.54 2.20 -6.25
CA GLU A 9 18.22 3.48 -5.61
C GLU A 9 16.85 3.46 -4.90
N TYR A 10 15.86 2.78 -5.50
CA TYR A 10 14.55 2.60 -4.87
C TYR A 10 14.61 1.66 -3.66
N LEU A 11 15.40 0.58 -3.74
CA LEU A 11 15.61 -0.38 -2.64
C LEU A 11 16.37 0.25 -1.46
N VAL A 12 17.38 1.08 -1.73
CA VAL A 12 18.16 1.78 -0.70
C VAL A 12 17.30 2.78 0.08
N LYS A 13 16.33 3.45 -0.58
CA LYS A 13 15.41 4.39 0.07
C LYS A 13 14.23 3.74 0.82
N ASN A 14 13.96 2.46 0.58
CA ASN A 14 12.81 1.75 1.16
C ASN A 14 13.27 0.45 1.84
N THR A 15 14.20 0.54 2.80
CA THR A 15 14.86 -0.62 3.43
C THR A 15 13.87 -1.57 4.14
N ALA A 16 12.75 -1.06 4.65
CA ALA A 16 11.67 -1.87 5.22
C ALA A 16 11.04 -2.85 4.20
N VAL A 17 11.10 -2.50 2.90
CA VAL A 17 10.54 -3.32 1.82
C VAL A 17 11.44 -4.50 1.46
N LEU A 18 12.72 -4.46 1.85
CA LEU A 18 13.68 -5.53 1.58
C LEU A 18 13.37 -6.79 2.39
N GLU A 19 12.82 -6.64 3.60
CA GLU A 19 12.33 -7.78 4.41
C GLU A 19 11.06 -8.40 3.83
N SER A 20 10.16 -7.59 3.25
CA SER A 20 8.91 -8.10 2.67
C SER A 20 9.13 -8.92 1.39
N VAL A 21 10.19 -8.63 0.61
CA VAL A 21 10.57 -9.42 -0.59
C VAL A 21 11.01 -10.85 -0.26
N ILE A 22 11.47 -11.09 0.98
CA ILE A 22 11.91 -12.43 1.44
C ILE A 22 10.69 -13.26 1.91
N ALA A 23 9.57 -12.62 2.24
CA ALA A 23 8.37 -13.31 2.69
C ALA A 23 7.70 -14.10 1.53
N PRO A 24 7.35 -15.38 1.73
CA PRO A 24 6.60 -16.17 0.74
C PRO A 24 5.29 -15.49 0.28
N GLU A 25 4.70 -14.68 1.15
CA GLU A 25 3.47 -13.90 0.94
C GLU A 25 3.60 -12.88 -0.19
N PHE A 26 4.80 -12.35 -0.44
CA PHE A 26 5.07 -11.34 -1.46
C PHE A 26 4.78 -11.84 -2.87
N TRP A 27 4.96 -13.14 -3.11
CA TRP A 27 4.80 -13.77 -4.41
C TRP A 27 3.39 -14.29 -4.70
N LYS A 28 2.47 -14.18 -3.73
CA LYS A 28 1.06 -14.55 -3.91
C LYS A 28 0.39 -13.62 -4.93
N SER A 29 -0.63 -14.14 -5.62
CA SER A 29 -1.47 -13.37 -6.54
C SER A 29 -2.15 -12.21 -5.85
N TRP A 30 -2.57 -11.20 -6.64
CA TRP A 30 -3.32 -10.06 -6.17
C TRP A 30 -4.55 -10.50 -5.35
N PRO A 31 -4.66 -10.10 -4.07
CA PRO A 31 -5.63 -10.69 -3.15
C PRO A 31 -7.05 -10.14 -3.30
N ASN A 32 -7.28 -9.13 -4.16
CA ASN A 32 -8.50 -8.33 -4.35
C ASN A 32 -8.70 -7.16 -3.38
N LYS A 33 -9.57 -6.23 -3.82
CA LYS A 33 -9.97 -5.01 -3.10
C LYS A 33 -10.49 -5.22 -1.66
N LYS A 34 -11.30 -6.26 -1.43
CA LYS A 34 -11.90 -6.51 -0.10
C LYS A 34 -10.84 -6.90 0.92
N TYR A 35 -9.89 -7.73 0.51
CA TYR A 35 -8.77 -8.11 1.35
C TYR A 35 -7.94 -6.89 1.73
N LEU A 36 -7.58 -6.07 0.75
CA LEU A 36 -6.79 -4.86 0.98
C LEU A 36 -7.47 -3.88 1.94
N ALA A 37 -8.78 -3.67 1.78
CA ALA A 37 -9.55 -2.82 2.67
C ALA A 37 -9.54 -3.36 4.11
N HIS A 38 -9.81 -4.65 4.28
CA HIS A 38 -9.81 -5.26 5.62
C HIS A 38 -8.44 -5.23 6.28
N GLU A 39 -7.36 -5.45 5.51
CA GLU A 39 -5.99 -5.38 6.01
C GLU A 39 -5.66 -3.96 6.50
N LEU A 40 -5.96 -2.94 5.70
CA LEU A 40 -5.70 -1.55 6.06
C LEU A 40 -6.57 -1.11 7.26
N GLU A 41 -7.86 -1.46 7.27
CA GLU A 41 -8.77 -1.16 8.39
C GLU A 41 -8.27 -1.80 9.69
N ALA A 42 -7.83 -3.07 9.66
CA ALA A 42 -7.29 -3.75 10.84
C ALA A 42 -6.01 -3.08 11.36
N LYS A 43 -5.11 -2.65 10.45
CA LYS A 43 -3.88 -1.93 10.83
C LYS A 43 -4.18 -0.57 11.43
N LEU A 44 -5.13 0.18 10.87
CA LEU A 44 -5.52 1.49 11.40
C LEU A 44 -6.25 1.40 12.74
N LEU A 45 -7.06 0.36 12.95
CA LEU A 45 -7.77 0.15 14.21
C LEU A 45 -6.82 -0.08 15.39
N ALA A 46 -5.62 -0.63 15.14
CA ALA A 46 -4.60 -0.84 16.15
C ALA A 46 -3.91 0.48 16.58
N GLU A 47 -4.09 1.56 15.82
CA GLU A 47 -3.51 2.86 16.09
C GLU A 47 -4.56 3.83 16.66
N THR A 48 -4.16 4.67 17.60
CA THR A 48 -5.06 5.62 18.27
C THR A 48 -4.76 7.06 17.89
N ASP A 49 -3.52 7.37 17.54
CA ASP A 49 -3.12 8.70 17.08
C ASP A 49 -3.44 8.89 15.59
N TYR A 50 -4.04 10.03 15.25
CA TYR A 50 -4.49 10.30 13.88
C TYR A 50 -3.31 10.49 12.91
N GLU A 51 -2.25 11.19 13.32
CA GLU A 51 -1.08 11.37 12.45
C GLU A 51 -0.37 10.03 12.23
N ALA A 52 -0.25 9.21 13.26
CA ALA A 52 0.27 7.84 13.15
C ALA A 52 -0.56 6.96 12.21
N LYS A 53 -1.90 7.08 12.21
CA LYS A 53 -2.78 6.43 11.23
C LYS A 53 -2.47 6.86 9.79
N LEU A 54 -2.27 8.15 9.56
CA LEU A 54 -1.92 8.66 8.22
C LEU A 54 -0.55 8.18 7.77
N ASP A 55 0.44 8.18 8.65
CA ASP A 55 1.79 7.66 8.38
C ASP A 55 1.75 6.17 8.06
N LEU A 56 1.00 5.38 8.83
CA LEU A 56 0.79 3.95 8.60
C LEU A 56 0.18 3.70 7.23
N ALA A 57 -0.90 4.41 6.87
CA ALA A 57 -1.55 4.24 5.58
C ALA A 57 -0.63 4.59 4.41
N ARG A 58 0.20 5.65 4.56
CA ARG A 58 1.21 6.02 3.55
C ARG A 58 2.27 4.94 3.39
N HIS A 59 2.74 4.36 4.50
CA HIS A 59 3.71 3.27 4.46
C HIS A 59 3.12 2.03 3.78
N TRP A 60 1.95 1.59 4.24
CA TRP A 60 1.21 0.45 3.69
C TRP A 60 0.95 0.57 2.19
N CYS A 61 0.54 1.76 1.72
CA CYS A 61 0.31 2.01 0.30
C CYS A 61 1.60 1.89 -0.51
N LYS A 62 2.72 2.43 -0.02
CA LYS A 62 4.03 2.31 -0.68
C LYS A 62 4.50 0.87 -0.79
N GLU A 63 4.29 0.06 0.24
CA GLU A 63 4.62 -1.38 0.22
C GLU A 63 3.87 -2.11 -0.91
N TRP A 64 2.55 -1.89 -1.01
CA TRP A 64 1.74 -2.49 -2.06
C TRP A 64 2.08 -1.95 -3.46
N GLN A 65 2.32 -0.65 -3.60
CA GLN A 65 2.78 -0.05 -4.86
C GLN A 65 4.10 -0.69 -5.34
N PHE A 66 5.05 -0.87 -4.43
CA PHE A 66 6.30 -1.54 -4.77
C PHE A 66 6.08 -2.98 -5.22
N ARG A 67 5.22 -3.73 -4.51
CA ARG A 67 4.88 -5.09 -4.89
C ARG A 67 4.32 -5.13 -6.32
N ILE A 68 3.35 -4.29 -6.66
CA ILE A 68 2.80 -4.20 -8.03
C ILE A 68 3.93 -3.94 -9.04
N GLY A 69 4.81 -2.98 -8.76
CA GLY A 69 5.96 -2.67 -9.60
C GLY A 69 6.91 -3.86 -9.82
N VAL A 70 7.21 -4.63 -8.77
CA VAL A 70 8.07 -5.82 -8.88
C VAL A 70 7.42 -6.94 -9.69
N HIS A 71 6.11 -7.20 -9.50
CA HIS A 71 5.39 -8.22 -10.27
C HIS A 71 5.31 -7.87 -11.76
N PHE A 72 5.10 -6.58 -12.08
CA PHE A 72 5.15 -6.07 -13.45
C PHE A 72 6.54 -6.24 -14.09
N LEU A 73 7.61 -5.81 -13.41
CA LEU A 73 8.99 -5.89 -13.93
C LEU A 73 9.46 -7.32 -14.18
N ARG A 74 8.90 -8.32 -13.48
CA ARG A 74 9.23 -9.74 -13.66
C ARG A 74 8.34 -10.44 -14.70
N SER A 75 7.59 -9.68 -15.50
CA SER A 75 6.73 -10.19 -16.57
C SER A 75 5.65 -11.20 -16.12
N LYS A 76 5.24 -11.13 -14.84
CA LYS A 76 4.13 -11.94 -14.34
C LYS A 76 2.77 -11.30 -14.61
N GLU A 77 2.75 -10.03 -15.01
CA GLU A 77 1.55 -9.25 -15.28
C GLU A 77 1.80 -8.23 -16.40
N ASP A 78 0.77 -7.92 -17.18
CA ASP A 78 0.84 -6.92 -18.24
C ASP A 78 0.58 -5.50 -17.70
N ALA A 79 0.84 -4.48 -18.52
CA ALA A 79 0.70 -3.09 -18.10
C ALA A 79 -0.74 -2.73 -17.71
N ILE A 80 -1.74 -3.41 -18.30
CA ILE A 80 -3.16 -3.18 -18.02
C ILE A 80 -3.51 -3.74 -16.64
N GLY A 81 -3.09 -4.97 -16.33
CA GLY A 81 -3.29 -5.58 -15.02
C GLY A 81 -2.62 -4.78 -13.91
N ALA A 82 -1.36 -4.39 -14.09
CA ALA A 82 -0.65 -3.54 -13.13
C ALA A 82 -1.37 -2.20 -12.92
N GLY A 83 -1.87 -1.57 -13.98
CA GLY A 83 -2.66 -0.35 -13.90
C GLY A 83 -3.96 -0.52 -13.10
N ALA A 84 -4.67 -1.63 -13.31
CA ALA A 84 -5.87 -1.96 -12.55
C ALA A 84 -5.57 -2.16 -11.06
N GLN A 85 -4.46 -2.83 -10.73
CA GLN A 85 -4.03 -3.01 -9.33
C GLN A 85 -3.68 -1.68 -8.65
N TYR A 86 -2.98 -0.78 -9.36
CA TYR A 86 -2.71 0.56 -8.84
C TYR A 86 -4.00 1.35 -8.57
N ALA A 87 -4.98 1.26 -9.47
CA ALA A 87 -6.27 1.91 -9.32
C ALA A 87 -7.05 1.34 -8.12
N GLU A 88 -7.12 0.01 -7.99
CA GLU A 88 -7.75 -0.64 -6.84
C GLU A 88 -7.09 -0.26 -5.52
N LEU A 89 -5.75 -0.22 -5.48
CA LEU A 89 -5.01 0.19 -4.29
C LEU A 89 -5.32 1.64 -3.89
N ALA A 90 -5.34 2.56 -4.85
CA ALA A 90 -5.67 3.96 -4.61
C ALA A 90 -7.10 4.08 -4.08
N GLU A 91 -8.05 3.39 -4.70
CA GLU A 91 -9.45 3.41 -4.29
C GLU A 91 -9.65 2.91 -2.86
N VAL A 92 -9.00 1.78 -2.50
CA VAL A 92 -9.04 1.22 -1.14
C VAL A 92 -8.46 2.20 -0.14
N THR A 93 -7.25 2.71 -0.42
CA THR A 93 -6.53 3.61 0.49
C THR A 93 -7.38 4.84 0.80
N LEU A 94 -7.95 5.47 -0.23
CA LEU A 94 -8.80 6.64 -0.10
C LEU A 94 -10.11 6.32 0.65
N SER A 95 -10.77 5.20 0.30
CA SER A 95 -12.04 4.82 0.91
C SER A 95 -11.93 4.54 2.40
N VAL A 96 -10.82 3.93 2.83
CA VAL A 96 -10.57 3.63 4.25
C VAL A 96 -10.18 4.90 4.99
N LEU A 97 -9.24 5.70 4.47
CA LEU A 97 -8.82 6.94 5.10
C LEU A 97 -9.95 7.96 5.23
N TRP A 98 -10.86 8.01 4.26
CA TRP A 98 -12.02 8.90 4.32
C TRP A 98 -12.86 8.70 5.59
N LYS A 99 -13.02 7.44 6.03
CA LYS A 99 -13.76 7.14 7.28
C LYS A 99 -13.06 7.71 8.51
N GLU A 100 -11.74 7.54 8.59
CA GLU A 100 -10.93 8.06 9.70
C GLU A 100 -10.94 9.59 9.73
N VAL A 101 -10.83 10.24 8.57
CA VAL A 101 -10.90 11.69 8.43
C VAL A 101 -12.24 12.22 8.92
N LEU A 102 -13.36 11.58 8.54
CA LEU A 102 -14.69 11.99 9.00
C LEU A 102 -14.85 11.89 10.53
N VAL A 103 -14.31 10.84 11.14
CA VAL A 103 -14.33 10.66 12.60
C VAL A 103 -13.57 11.78 13.30
N GLU A 104 -12.35 12.08 12.85
CA GLU A 104 -11.56 13.17 13.44
C GLU A 104 -12.16 14.55 13.18
N PHE A 105 -12.75 14.75 12.00
CA PHE A 105 -13.42 16.01 11.67
C PHE A 105 -14.63 16.25 12.58
N ALA A 106 -15.45 15.23 12.82
CA ALA A 106 -16.59 15.30 13.74
C ALA A 106 -16.17 15.59 15.18
N LYS A 107 -15.04 15.02 15.65
CA LYS A 107 -14.48 15.34 16.98
C LYS A 107 -14.09 16.82 17.10
N LYS A 108 -13.55 17.41 16.04
CA LYS A 108 -13.03 18.78 16.05
C LYS A 108 -14.10 19.85 15.87
N TYR A 109 -15.15 19.57 15.08
CA TYR A 109 -16.13 20.58 14.67
C TYR A 109 -17.57 20.28 15.08
N GLY A 110 -17.84 19.11 15.68
CA GLY A 110 -19.20 18.65 15.97
C GLY A 110 -19.88 18.02 14.75
N SER A 111 -20.93 17.23 14.99
CA SER A 111 -21.72 16.57 13.95
C SER A 111 -22.68 17.52 13.24
#